data_AF-A0A1I7YXC1-F1
#
_entry.id   AF-A0A1I7YXC1-F1
#
_cell.length_a   1.000
_cell.length_b   1.000
_cell.length_c   1.000
_cell.angle_alpha   90.00
_cell.angle_beta   90.00
_cell.angle_gamma   90.00
#
_symmetry.space_group_name_H-M   'P 1'
#
loop_
_entity.id
_entity.type
_entity.pdbx_description
1 polymer ?
#
loop_
_entity_poly.entity_id
_entity_poly.type
_entity_poly.pdbx_seq_one_letter_code
_entity_poly.pdbx_strand_id
1 'polypeptide(L)'
;MNVRMFVAQAQTADQDDVFWFGGGLDLTPYYLHEDDARHFHQVCHDALTPHGADYYPRYKRWCDEYFYLKHRNETRGIGGIFYDDLNEPGFEASFALTRSVGNSFTDAYAPIVRARMNQEYTQAHRDFQAIRRGRYVEFNLVFDRGTLFGLQSGELALQLVARTWHTGSGVGAIPGAARMDLKRVGLLGGSFDPIHKAHVALAVAAFEQLQLDQVQLLPAAQPWQRDALGASTQDRLAMAELAAQRHPGLQVNPVEIERGGPTYTIDTVRSLPAGSRWNDWQEILEYVELAVAQRPGSPVETPEALQQELSRLQRRLHQIDFLPMDISATQIRERVQRETLQRLVIDALEDVKAQDIKVFSTTHMTGLFDRVVIASGTSNRQTRALAQNVFDKARQNKVEVLAHEGEDTGEWVLLDLGDIVVHCMQPAIRQYYNLEELWGERPVEVELLPQSRQVPPAGFFASADEDED
;
A
#
# COMPACT_ATOMS: atom_id res chain seq x y z
N MET A 1 -9.96 13.52 14.41
CA MET A 1 -10.40 14.58 13.47
C MET A 1 -10.07 14.16 12.06
N ASN A 2 -10.98 14.38 11.12
CA ASN A 2 -10.72 14.33 9.69
C ASN A 2 -11.51 15.45 8.99
N VAL A 3 -10.95 16.05 7.96
CA VAL A 3 -11.67 16.88 6.97
C VAL A 3 -11.11 16.54 5.60
N ARG A 4 -11.97 16.34 4.61
CA ARG A 4 -11.60 15.93 3.25
C ARG A 4 -12.62 16.44 2.24
N MET A 5 -12.20 16.49 0.98
CA MET A 5 -13.03 16.85 -0.16
C MET A 5 -12.72 15.89 -1.30
N PHE A 6 -13.74 15.43 -1.98
CA PHE A 6 -13.64 14.72 -3.25
C PHE A 6 -14.30 15.53 -4.35
N VAL A 7 -13.73 15.48 -5.54
CA VAL A 7 -14.30 16.04 -6.76
C VAL A 7 -14.13 15.01 -7.87
N ALA A 8 -15.24 14.65 -8.51
CA ALA A 8 -15.27 13.91 -9.75
C ALA A 8 -15.60 14.91 -10.87
N GLN A 9 -14.65 15.09 -11.78
CA GLN A 9 -14.80 16.05 -12.87
C GLN A 9 -15.78 15.54 -13.92
N ALA A 10 -16.61 16.44 -14.44
CA ALA A 10 -17.51 16.16 -15.54
C ALA A 10 -16.73 15.72 -16.79
N GLN A 11 -17.20 14.65 -17.46
CA GLN A 11 -16.55 14.14 -18.69
C GLN A 11 -16.96 14.92 -19.94
N THR A 12 -18.05 15.68 -19.87
CA THR A 12 -18.62 16.42 -20.99
C THR A 12 -19.03 17.84 -20.54
N ALA A 13 -18.99 18.80 -21.47
CA ALA A 13 -19.22 20.22 -21.17
C ALA A 13 -20.67 20.58 -20.79
N ASP A 14 -21.59 19.62 -20.88
CA ASP A 14 -23.00 19.71 -20.48
C ASP A 14 -23.27 19.14 -19.06
N GLN A 15 -22.23 18.65 -18.38
CA GLN A 15 -22.32 18.14 -17.01
C GLN A 15 -21.53 19.04 -16.04
N ASP A 16 -22.00 19.13 -14.80
CA ASP A 16 -21.30 19.81 -13.71
C ASP A 16 -20.42 18.82 -12.92
N ASP A 17 -19.31 19.30 -12.37
CA ASP A 17 -18.47 18.53 -11.45
C ASP A 17 -19.26 18.07 -10.23
N VAL A 18 -19.09 16.81 -9.84
CA VAL A 18 -19.67 16.27 -8.60
C VAL A 18 -18.65 16.40 -7.50
N PHE A 19 -19.00 17.10 -6.42
CA PHE A 19 -18.15 17.22 -5.23
C PHE A 19 -18.88 16.72 -3.99
N TRP A 20 -18.12 16.32 -2.99
CA TRP A 20 -18.63 16.16 -1.64
C TRP A 20 -17.51 16.32 -0.61
N PHE A 21 -17.90 16.81 0.57
CA PHE A 21 -17.04 16.90 1.73
C PHE A 21 -17.34 15.75 2.69
N GLY A 22 -16.30 15.33 3.41
CA GLY A 22 -16.43 14.40 4.52
C GLY A 22 -15.55 14.85 5.68
N GLY A 23 -15.90 14.44 6.89
CA GLY A 23 -15.12 14.82 8.04
C GLY A 23 -15.79 14.55 9.37
N GLY A 24 -15.18 15.06 10.42
CA GLY A 24 -15.67 14.92 11.77
C GLY A 24 -14.62 15.11 12.85
N LEU A 25 -15.13 15.17 14.07
CA LEU A 25 -14.40 15.28 15.33
C LEU A 25 -15.01 14.25 16.28
N ASP A 26 -14.19 13.42 16.91
CA ASP A 26 -14.66 12.48 17.92
C ASP A 26 -13.65 12.38 19.06
N LEU A 27 -14.14 12.08 20.27
CA LEU A 27 -13.31 11.95 21.46
C LEU A 27 -13.38 10.53 22.03
N THR A 28 -12.21 9.94 22.27
CA THR A 28 -12.07 8.61 22.85
C THR A 28 -11.35 8.69 24.21
N PRO A 29 -12.06 9.04 25.30
CA PRO A 29 -11.47 9.08 26.62
C PRO A 29 -11.23 7.66 27.15
N TYR A 30 -10.16 7.48 27.92
CA TYR A 30 -9.93 6.25 28.69
C TYR A 30 -10.69 6.31 30.00
N TYR A 31 -10.53 7.43 30.71
CA TYR A 31 -11.25 7.78 31.92
C TYR A 31 -12.20 8.92 31.59
N LEU A 32 -13.48 8.72 31.89
CA LEU A 32 -14.51 9.69 31.56
C LEU A 32 -14.47 10.85 32.57
N HIS A 33 -14.38 12.06 32.03
CA HIS A 33 -14.61 13.31 32.75
C HIS A 33 -15.80 14.00 32.12
N GLU A 34 -16.87 14.22 32.89
CA GLU A 34 -18.11 14.81 32.35
C GLU A 34 -17.88 16.22 31.78
N ASP A 35 -17.06 17.03 32.45
CA ASP A 35 -16.77 18.39 31.99
C ASP A 35 -16.05 18.41 30.63
N ASP A 36 -15.14 17.44 30.40
CA ASP A 36 -14.43 17.30 29.13
C ASP A 36 -15.39 16.87 28.02
N ALA A 37 -16.30 15.94 28.33
CA ALA A 37 -17.34 15.50 27.40
C ALA A 37 -18.27 16.66 27.04
N ARG A 38 -18.74 17.43 28.03
CA ARG A 38 -19.61 18.61 27.80
C ARG A 38 -18.89 19.67 26.97
N HIS A 39 -17.65 20.00 27.33
CA HIS A 39 -16.82 20.96 26.58
C HIS A 39 -16.65 20.54 25.12
N PHE A 40 -16.20 19.30 24.89
CA PHE A 40 -15.96 18.79 23.55
C PHE A 40 -17.22 18.84 22.67
N HIS A 41 -18.35 18.39 23.21
CA HIS A 41 -19.62 18.41 22.51
C HIS A 41 -20.18 19.82 22.32
N GLN A 42 -19.96 20.74 23.26
CA GLN A 42 -20.35 22.14 23.11
C GLN A 42 -19.58 22.81 21.97
N VAL A 43 -18.26 22.59 21.88
CA VAL A 43 -17.46 23.12 20.76
C VAL A 43 -17.90 22.53 19.42
N CYS A 44 -18.22 21.23 19.36
CA CYS A 44 -18.78 20.61 18.16
C CYS A 44 -20.14 21.20 17.76
N HIS A 45 -21.01 21.49 18.74
CA HIS A 45 -22.29 22.15 18.53
C HIS A 45 -22.11 23.58 18.00
N ASP A 46 -21.23 24.36 18.64
CA ASP A 46 -21.00 25.76 18.30
C ASP A 46 -20.35 25.91 16.92
N ALA A 47 -19.51 24.96 16.52
CA ALA A 47 -18.92 24.91 15.18
C ALA A 47 -19.98 24.72 14.08
N LEU A 48 -21.08 24.01 14.36
CA LEU A 48 -22.13 23.74 13.38
C LEU A 48 -23.29 24.76 13.43
N THR A 49 -23.44 25.46 14.55
CA THR A 49 -24.52 26.44 14.78
C THR A 49 -24.65 27.50 13.67
N PRO A 50 -23.56 28.10 13.13
CA PRO A 50 -23.65 29.07 12.04
C PRO A 50 -24.20 28.50 10.72
N HIS A 51 -24.23 27.18 10.56
CA HIS A 51 -24.61 26.50 9.32
C HIS A 51 -26.05 25.99 9.37
N GLY A 52 -26.60 25.74 10.56
CA GLY A 52 -27.98 25.33 10.79
C GLY A 52 -28.15 24.54 12.08
N ALA A 53 -29.31 24.66 12.70
CA ALA A 53 -29.59 24.05 14.01
C ALA A 53 -29.72 22.51 13.95
N ASP A 54 -29.95 21.93 12.78
CA ASP A 54 -30.15 20.49 12.55
C ASP A 54 -28.85 19.72 12.32
N TYR A 55 -27.75 20.40 11.94
CA TYR A 55 -26.48 19.76 11.62
C TYR A 55 -25.87 19.01 12.82
N TYR A 56 -25.82 19.62 14.00
CA TYR A 56 -25.23 18.97 15.17
C TYR A 56 -25.99 17.71 15.61
N PRO A 57 -27.33 17.74 15.82
CA PRO A 57 -28.08 16.53 16.15
C PRO A 57 -27.88 15.39 15.14
N ARG A 58 -27.86 15.72 13.84
CA ARG A 58 -27.66 14.75 12.74
C ARG A 58 -26.27 14.13 12.77
N TYR A 59 -25.23 14.95 12.79
CA TYR A 59 -23.85 14.48 12.72
C TYR A 59 -23.35 13.86 14.02
N LYS A 60 -23.92 14.25 15.17
CA LYS A 60 -23.69 13.54 16.43
C LYS A 60 -24.23 12.12 16.36
N ARG A 61 -25.49 11.97 15.95
CA ARG A 61 -26.10 10.64 15.79
C ARG A 61 -25.31 9.77 14.82
N TRP A 62 -24.90 10.34 13.69
CA TRP A 62 -24.09 9.61 12.72
C TRP A 62 -22.73 9.19 13.30
N CYS A 63 -22.10 10.06 14.11
CA CYS A 63 -20.85 9.72 14.80
C CYS A 63 -21.01 8.52 15.73
N ASP A 64 -22.10 8.45 16.49
CA ASP A 64 -22.38 7.32 17.38
C ASP A 64 -22.59 6.01 16.60
N GLU A 65 -23.31 6.09 15.47
CA GLU A 65 -23.60 4.94 14.61
C GLU A 65 -22.35 4.46 13.84
N TYR A 66 -21.48 5.39 13.42
CA TYR A 66 -20.28 5.08 12.65
C TYR A 66 -19.20 4.43 13.52
N PHE A 67 -18.90 5.00 14.70
CA PHE A 67 -17.85 4.52 15.60
C PHE A 67 -18.34 3.43 16.58
N TYR A 68 -19.12 2.47 16.07
CA TYR A 68 -19.73 1.38 16.84
C TYR A 68 -19.07 0.02 16.59
N LEU A 69 -18.61 -0.66 17.65
CA LEU A 69 -18.02 -1.99 17.58
C LEU A 69 -19.14 -3.03 17.71
N LYS A 70 -19.66 -3.51 16.57
CA LYS A 70 -20.81 -4.44 16.52
C LYS A 70 -20.61 -5.71 17.34
N HIS A 71 -19.40 -6.29 17.33
CA HIS A 71 -19.08 -7.53 18.05
C HIS A 71 -18.92 -7.35 19.56
N ARG A 72 -18.81 -6.11 20.04
CA ARG A 72 -18.67 -5.78 21.47
C ARG A 72 -19.86 -5.02 22.04
N ASN A 73 -20.78 -4.59 21.19
CA ASN A 73 -21.95 -3.81 21.57
C ASN A 73 -21.57 -2.53 22.35
N GLU A 74 -20.49 -1.86 21.92
CA GLU A 74 -19.97 -0.62 22.52
C GLU A 74 -19.51 0.37 21.45
N THR A 75 -19.53 1.68 21.76
CA THR A 75 -18.90 2.72 20.93
C THR A 75 -17.40 2.81 21.22
N ARG A 76 -16.62 3.24 20.22
CA ARG A 76 -15.17 3.47 20.36
C ARG A 76 -14.85 4.48 21.47
N GLY A 77 -15.63 5.56 21.50
CA GLY A 77 -15.49 6.67 22.44
C GLY A 77 -16.84 7.26 22.81
N ILE A 78 -16.85 8.54 23.17
CA ILE A 78 -18.07 9.30 23.53
C ILE A 78 -18.71 10.01 22.33
N GLY A 79 -18.20 9.77 21.12
CA GLY A 79 -18.70 10.38 19.90
C GLY A 79 -18.19 11.80 19.71
N GLY A 80 -18.99 12.61 19.02
CA GLY A 80 -18.66 13.94 18.57
C GLY A 80 -19.55 14.30 17.38
N ILE A 81 -18.95 14.61 16.22
CA ILE A 81 -19.66 14.83 14.95
C ILE A 81 -18.98 14.05 13.83
N PHE A 82 -19.77 13.44 12.96
CA PHE A 82 -19.30 12.76 11.75
C PHE A 82 -20.24 13.07 10.59
N TYR A 83 -19.67 13.33 9.42
CA TYR A 83 -20.40 13.52 8.18
C TYR A 83 -19.60 13.00 7.00
N ASP A 84 -20.33 12.54 5.99
CA ASP A 84 -19.82 12.16 4.68
C ASP A 84 -20.82 12.60 3.62
N ASP A 85 -20.43 12.57 2.35
CA ASP A 85 -21.29 12.92 1.21
C ASP A 85 -21.93 14.33 1.33
N LEU A 86 -21.26 15.27 2.00
CA LEU A 86 -21.76 16.65 2.16
C LEU A 86 -21.54 17.45 0.87
N ASN A 87 -22.58 17.56 0.05
CA ASN A 87 -22.59 18.31 -1.20
C ASN A 87 -23.68 19.40 -1.24
N GLU A 88 -24.72 19.27 -0.42
CA GLU A 88 -25.76 20.28 -0.24
C GLU A 88 -25.46 21.24 0.92
N PRO A 89 -25.84 22.53 0.83
CA PRO A 89 -26.64 23.16 -0.23
C PRO A 89 -25.80 23.72 -1.40
N GLY A 90 -24.51 23.37 -1.47
CA GLY A 90 -23.58 23.85 -2.50
C GLY A 90 -22.17 23.97 -1.95
N PHE A 91 -21.21 24.21 -2.86
CA PHE A 91 -19.78 24.12 -2.54
C PHE A 91 -19.36 25.06 -1.42
N GLU A 92 -19.66 26.35 -1.55
CA GLU A 92 -19.23 27.38 -0.58
C GLU A 92 -19.80 27.14 0.82
N ALA A 93 -21.07 26.74 0.91
CA ALA A 93 -21.71 26.44 2.19
C ALA A 93 -21.11 25.17 2.83
N SER A 94 -20.90 24.13 2.03
CA SER A 94 -20.30 22.85 2.48
C SER A 94 -18.84 23.02 2.91
N PHE A 95 -18.09 23.85 2.18
CA PHE A 95 -16.72 24.21 2.51
C PHE A 95 -16.66 25.07 3.78
N ALA A 96 -17.57 26.04 3.94
CA ALA A 96 -17.66 26.85 5.14
C ALA A 96 -17.93 25.99 6.39
N LEU A 97 -18.83 25.00 6.29
CA LEU A 97 -19.10 24.03 7.36
C LEU A 97 -17.84 23.21 7.67
N THR A 98 -17.20 22.63 6.65
CA THR A 98 -15.99 21.82 6.82
C THR A 98 -14.85 22.62 7.44
N ARG A 99 -14.68 23.89 7.03
CA ARG A 99 -13.71 24.80 7.62
C ARG A 99 -14.02 25.11 9.08
N SER A 100 -15.30 25.32 9.42
CA SER A 100 -15.73 25.53 10.81
C SER A 100 -15.37 24.34 11.71
N VAL A 101 -15.61 23.11 11.21
CA VAL A 101 -15.21 21.87 11.89
C VAL A 101 -13.69 21.76 12.04
N GLY A 102 -12.93 22.05 10.99
CA GLY A 102 -11.46 22.01 11.06
C GLY A 102 -10.89 23.01 12.07
N ASN A 103 -11.41 24.25 12.06
CA ASN A 103 -10.94 25.32 12.95
C ASN A 103 -11.25 25.05 14.43
N SER A 104 -12.36 24.36 14.73
CA SER A 104 -12.80 24.12 16.10
C SER A 104 -11.98 23.05 16.84
N PHE A 105 -11.11 22.29 16.15
CA PHE A 105 -10.35 21.19 16.77
C PHE A 105 -9.49 21.63 17.96
N THR A 106 -8.75 22.73 17.80
CA THR A 106 -7.86 23.20 18.88
C THR A 106 -8.66 23.69 20.09
N ASP A 107 -9.80 24.33 19.86
CA ASP A 107 -10.72 24.74 20.92
C ASP A 107 -11.37 23.54 21.61
N ALA A 108 -11.70 22.48 20.85
CA ALA A 108 -12.30 21.27 21.38
C ALA A 108 -11.32 20.44 22.22
N TYR A 109 -10.06 20.32 21.78
CA TYR A 109 -9.12 19.35 22.34
C TYR A 109 -8.05 19.95 23.26
N ALA A 110 -7.50 21.13 22.96
CA ALA A 110 -6.39 21.68 23.72
C ALA A 110 -6.74 22.00 25.19
N PRO A 111 -7.93 22.52 25.53
CA PRO A 111 -8.33 22.72 26.93
C PRO A 111 -8.36 21.42 27.73
N ILE A 112 -8.85 20.33 27.13
CA ILE A 112 -8.90 18.99 27.74
C ILE A 112 -7.48 18.50 28.03
N VAL A 113 -6.58 18.58 27.04
CA VAL A 113 -5.18 18.16 27.22
C VAL A 113 -4.53 18.97 28.33
N ARG A 114 -4.66 20.30 28.34
CA ARG A 114 -4.07 21.16 29.39
C ARG A 114 -4.61 20.82 30.78
N ALA A 115 -5.90 20.49 30.89
CA ALA A 115 -6.52 20.13 32.16
C ALA A 115 -6.06 18.75 32.68
N ARG A 116 -5.72 17.81 31.80
CA ARG A 116 -5.48 16.40 32.17
C ARG A 116 -4.02 15.95 32.05
N MET A 117 -3.17 16.65 31.29
CA MET A 117 -1.80 16.20 30.98
C MET A 117 -0.89 15.98 32.20
N ASN A 118 -1.13 16.70 33.29
CA ASN A 118 -0.34 16.62 34.53
C ASN A 118 -1.04 15.82 35.63
N GLN A 119 -2.16 15.16 35.32
CA GLN A 119 -2.90 14.39 36.31
C GLN A 119 -2.13 13.11 36.65
N GLU A 120 -1.93 12.85 37.94
CA GLU A 120 -1.29 11.63 38.40
C GLU A 120 -2.09 10.40 37.99
N TYR A 121 -1.40 9.32 37.64
CA TYR A 121 -2.00 8.06 37.27
C TYR A 121 -1.24 6.89 37.90
N THR A 122 -1.94 5.76 38.04
CA THR A 122 -1.38 4.53 38.57
C THR A 122 -1.05 3.57 37.43
N GLN A 123 -0.32 2.49 37.72
CA GLN A 123 -0.10 1.41 36.74
C GLN A 123 -1.43 0.81 36.27
N ALA A 124 -2.39 0.60 37.17
CA ALA A 124 -3.73 0.13 36.81
C ALA A 124 -4.44 1.09 35.83
N HIS A 125 -4.20 2.41 35.96
CA HIS A 125 -4.70 3.37 34.98
C HIS A 125 -4.09 3.19 33.59
N ARG A 126 -2.79 2.86 33.55
CA ARG A 126 -2.07 2.63 32.29
C ARG A 126 -2.47 1.31 31.63
N ASP A 127 -2.68 0.27 32.41
CA ASP A 127 -3.13 -1.04 31.93
C ASP A 127 -4.54 -0.94 31.32
N PHE A 128 -5.46 -0.23 31.99
CA PHE A 128 -6.80 0.02 31.46
C PHE A 128 -6.77 0.88 30.19
N GLN A 129 -5.89 1.89 30.13
CA GLN A 129 -5.65 2.65 28.90
C GLN A 129 -5.19 1.73 27.75
N ALA A 130 -4.30 0.77 28.01
CA ALA A 130 -3.84 -0.18 27.00
C ALA A 130 -4.98 -1.08 26.48
N ILE A 131 -5.87 -1.55 27.36
CA ILE A 131 -7.09 -2.30 26.98
C ILE A 131 -7.98 -1.46 26.05
N ARG A 132 -8.23 -0.20 26.42
CA ARG A 132 -9.03 0.73 25.59
C ARG A 132 -8.33 1.08 24.27
N ARG A 133 -6.99 1.15 24.22
CA ARG A 133 -6.22 1.29 22.97
C ARG A 133 -6.33 0.05 22.08
N GLY A 134 -6.39 -1.14 22.67
CA GLY A 134 -6.71 -2.37 21.93
C GLY A 134 -8.05 -2.27 21.19
N ARG A 135 -9.08 -1.70 21.82
CA ARG A 135 -10.38 -1.45 21.17
C ARG A 135 -10.28 -0.46 20.01
N TYR A 136 -9.42 0.54 20.12
CA TYR A 136 -9.16 1.50 19.05
C TYR A 136 -8.53 0.82 17.82
N VAL A 137 -7.58 -0.08 18.06
CA VAL A 137 -6.94 -0.90 17.01
C VAL A 137 -7.96 -1.85 16.38
N GLU A 138 -8.79 -2.53 17.18
CA GLU A 138 -9.84 -3.40 16.67
C GLU A 138 -10.82 -2.66 15.74
N PHE A 139 -11.24 -1.44 16.11
CA PHE A 139 -12.12 -0.65 15.26
C PHE A 139 -11.45 -0.27 13.94
N ASN A 140 -10.21 0.24 13.99
CA ASN A 140 -9.50 0.71 12.81
C ASN A 140 -9.17 -0.43 11.83
N LEU A 141 -8.91 -1.64 12.33
CA LEU A 141 -8.58 -2.78 11.48
C LEU A 141 -9.80 -3.50 10.90
N VAL A 142 -10.97 -3.41 11.55
CA VAL A 142 -12.14 -4.24 11.19
C VAL A 142 -13.30 -3.43 10.61
N PHE A 143 -13.46 -2.16 10.99
CA PHE A 143 -14.68 -1.40 10.68
C PHE A 143 -14.45 -0.02 10.07
N ASP A 144 -13.25 0.57 10.24
CA ASP A 144 -12.96 1.90 9.70
C ASP A 144 -12.85 1.86 8.18
N ARG A 145 -13.81 2.48 7.48
CA ARG A 145 -13.88 2.44 6.01
C ARG A 145 -12.70 3.15 5.37
N GLY A 146 -12.15 4.18 6.01
CA GLY A 146 -10.96 4.90 5.53
C GLY A 146 -9.69 4.05 5.64
N THR A 147 -9.51 3.33 6.74
CA THR A 147 -8.39 2.39 6.93
C THR A 147 -8.53 1.15 6.06
N LEU A 148 -9.75 0.61 5.89
CA LEU A 148 -10.00 -0.49 4.96
C LEU A 148 -9.77 -0.07 3.51
N PHE A 149 -10.21 1.13 3.10
CA PHE A 149 -9.89 1.70 1.79
C PHE A 149 -8.39 1.94 1.62
N GLY A 150 -7.70 2.47 2.64
CA GLY A 150 -6.24 2.69 2.64
C GLY A 150 -5.38 1.42 2.66
N LEU A 151 -5.88 0.34 3.28
CA LEU A 151 -5.28 -0.99 3.26
C LEU A 151 -5.56 -1.72 1.94
N GLN A 152 -6.73 -1.49 1.35
CA GLN A 152 -7.11 -1.97 0.01
C GLN A 152 -6.43 -1.17 -1.11
N SER A 153 -6.04 0.08 -0.87
CA SER A 153 -5.27 0.95 -1.78
C SER A 153 -3.76 0.97 -1.50
N GLY A 154 -3.29 0.29 -0.43
CA GLY A 154 -1.88 -0.08 -0.24
C GLY A 154 -0.95 0.89 0.54
N GLU A 155 -1.44 1.74 1.44
CA GLU A 155 -0.64 2.89 1.95
C GLU A 155 0.20 2.71 3.25
N LEU A 156 0.17 1.59 3.98
CA LEU A 156 0.87 1.47 5.29
C LEU A 156 1.77 0.21 5.47
N ALA A 157 3.04 0.40 5.84
CA ALA A 157 3.93 -0.65 6.39
C ALA A 157 4.98 -0.07 7.37
N LEU A 158 5.10 -0.64 8.58
CA LEU A 158 6.14 -0.38 9.60
C LEU A 158 7.25 -1.45 9.47
N GLN A 159 8.53 -1.06 9.42
CA GLN A 159 9.69 -1.99 9.41
C GLN A 159 10.58 -1.75 10.64
N LEU A 160 10.87 -2.81 11.42
CA LEU A 160 11.74 -2.82 12.60
C LEU A 160 13.14 -3.34 12.24
N VAL A 161 14.21 -2.65 12.67
CA VAL A 161 15.60 -3.14 12.62
C VAL A 161 16.10 -3.37 14.04
N ALA A 162 16.64 -4.55 14.30
CA ALA A 162 17.12 -5.00 15.62
C ALA A 162 18.64 -5.31 15.61
N ARG A 163 19.37 -4.90 16.66
CA ARG A 163 20.84 -5.04 16.84
C ARG A 163 21.17 -5.84 18.11
N THR A 164 21.66 -7.07 18.05
CA THR A 164 21.85 -7.87 19.29
C THR A 164 23.07 -7.47 20.17
N TRP A 165 22.91 -7.44 21.51
CA TRP A 165 23.98 -7.49 22.53
C TRP A 165 23.56 -8.41 23.69
N HIS A 166 24.42 -9.37 24.05
CA HIS A 166 24.32 -10.14 25.29
C HIS A 166 25.14 -9.43 26.37
N THR A 167 24.51 -8.93 27.44
CA THR A 167 25.22 -8.40 28.61
C THR A 167 25.04 -9.34 29.80
N GLY A 168 26.11 -10.09 30.11
CA GLY A 168 26.32 -10.60 31.45
C GLY A 168 26.89 -9.50 32.33
N SER A 169 26.23 -9.17 33.44
CA SER A 169 26.83 -8.44 34.57
C SER A 169 26.02 -8.67 35.84
N GLY A 170 26.54 -9.55 36.69
CA GLY A 170 26.06 -9.78 38.05
C GLY A 170 27.02 -10.67 38.83
N VAL A 171 27.93 -10.03 39.57
CA VAL A 171 28.83 -10.55 40.62
C VAL A 171 30.22 -11.05 40.18
N GLY A 172 31.25 -10.30 40.58
CA GLY A 172 32.63 -10.78 40.74
C GLY A 172 33.56 -10.51 39.56
N ALA A 173 34.35 -9.43 39.64
CA ALA A 173 35.47 -9.21 38.72
C ALA A 173 36.52 -10.33 38.90
N ILE A 174 36.71 -11.15 37.87
CA ILE A 174 37.87 -12.03 37.73
C ILE A 174 38.89 -11.29 36.83
N PRO A 175 40.10 -10.97 37.30
CA PRO A 175 41.14 -10.40 36.45
C PRO A 175 41.70 -11.49 35.52
N GLY A 176 41.48 -11.36 34.20
CA GLY A 176 42.10 -12.25 33.21
C GLY A 176 41.31 -12.59 31.94
N ALA A 177 40.11 -12.06 31.73
CA ALA A 177 39.35 -12.35 30.50
C ALA A 177 39.83 -11.47 29.34
N ALA A 178 40.48 -12.08 28.35
CA ALA A 178 40.73 -11.47 27.05
C ALA A 178 39.39 -10.97 26.45
N ARG A 179 39.35 -9.71 26.02
CA ARG A 179 38.22 -9.16 25.24
C ARG A 179 38.05 -10.02 23.98
N MET A 180 36.99 -10.81 23.90
CA MET A 180 36.55 -11.36 22.62
C MET A 180 36.00 -10.21 21.78
N ASP A 181 36.59 -9.96 20.61
CA ASP A 181 36.04 -9.04 19.60
C ASP A 181 34.72 -9.61 19.07
N LEU A 182 33.61 -9.16 19.65
CA LEU A 182 32.26 -9.55 19.26
C LEU A 182 31.82 -8.73 18.04
N LYS A 183 31.41 -9.43 16.97
CA LYS A 183 30.87 -8.79 15.75
C LYS A 183 29.52 -8.13 16.00
N ARG A 184 29.36 -6.90 15.53
CA ARG A 184 28.12 -6.11 15.53
C ARG A 184 27.29 -6.47 14.30
N VAL A 185 26.15 -7.12 14.50
CA VAL A 185 25.26 -7.57 13.42
C VAL A 185 23.94 -6.80 13.48
N GLY A 186 23.51 -6.23 12.35
CA GLY A 186 22.15 -5.69 12.19
C GLY A 186 21.21 -6.71 11.58
N LEU A 187 19.96 -6.74 12.01
CA LEU A 187 18.91 -7.62 11.50
C LEU A 187 17.81 -6.78 10.84
N LEU A 188 17.60 -6.94 9.53
CA LEU A 188 16.52 -6.29 8.78
C LEU A 188 15.54 -7.35 8.27
N GLY A 189 14.39 -7.45 8.94
CA GLY A 189 13.32 -8.37 8.56
C GLY A 189 12.34 -7.75 7.57
N GLY A 190 11.79 -8.57 6.68
CA GLY A 190 10.76 -8.15 5.74
C GLY A 190 10.19 -9.31 4.94
N SER A 191 8.99 -9.13 4.36
CA SER A 191 8.47 -10.14 3.44
C SER A 191 9.30 -10.24 2.17
N PHE A 192 9.95 -9.14 1.74
CA PHE A 192 10.77 -9.07 0.53
C PHE A 192 10.09 -9.67 -0.70
N ASP A 193 8.87 -9.21 -0.96
CA ASP A 193 7.99 -9.74 -1.99
C ASP A 193 7.67 -8.69 -3.07
N PRO A 194 8.63 -8.27 -3.92
CA PRO A 194 10.04 -8.62 -3.91
C PRO A 194 10.89 -7.65 -3.05
N ILE A 195 12.14 -8.02 -2.76
CA ILE A 195 13.16 -7.07 -2.28
C ILE A 195 13.39 -5.98 -3.34
N HIS A 196 13.74 -4.76 -2.93
CA HIS A 196 13.97 -3.64 -3.85
C HIS A 196 14.97 -2.64 -3.30
N LYS A 197 15.32 -1.63 -4.11
CA LYS A 197 16.39 -0.67 -3.83
C LYS A 197 16.25 0.05 -2.49
N ALA A 198 15.04 0.35 -2.03
CA ALA A 198 14.84 0.98 -0.72
C ALA A 198 15.24 0.07 0.44
N HIS A 199 14.91 -1.22 0.40
CA HIS A 199 15.36 -2.19 1.42
C HIS A 199 16.88 -2.28 1.47
N VAL A 200 17.52 -2.36 0.30
CA VAL A 200 18.98 -2.43 0.19
C VAL A 200 19.63 -1.13 0.67
N ALA A 201 19.13 0.03 0.25
CA ALA A 201 19.63 1.32 0.68
C ALA A 201 19.49 1.52 2.19
N LEU A 202 18.39 1.06 2.79
CA LEU A 202 18.20 1.08 4.24
C LEU A 202 19.22 0.18 4.95
N ALA A 203 19.44 -1.04 4.43
CA ALA A 203 20.41 -1.97 4.99
C ALA A 203 21.85 -1.43 4.90
N VAL A 204 22.22 -0.81 3.77
CA VAL A 204 23.52 -0.16 3.58
C VAL A 204 23.67 1.04 4.50
N ALA A 205 22.65 1.90 4.61
CA ALA A 205 22.68 3.05 5.52
C ALA A 205 22.85 2.60 6.98
N ALA A 206 22.16 1.53 7.39
CA ALA A 206 22.32 0.93 8.71
C ALA A 206 23.74 0.38 8.92
N PHE A 207 24.28 -0.34 7.93
CA PHE A 207 25.64 -0.88 7.97
C PHE A 207 26.69 0.22 8.20
N GLU A 208 26.61 1.30 7.43
CA GLU A 208 27.58 2.41 7.50
C GLU A 208 27.40 3.27 8.76
N GLN A 209 26.19 3.76 9.02
CA GLN A 209 25.93 4.75 10.07
C GLN A 209 26.04 4.15 11.48
N LEU A 210 25.67 2.87 11.64
CA LEU A 210 25.77 2.16 12.90
C LEU A 210 27.11 1.42 13.06
N GLN A 211 27.99 1.52 12.06
CA GLN A 211 29.29 0.88 11.97
C GLN A 211 29.20 -0.64 12.22
N LEU A 212 28.26 -1.31 11.58
CA LEU A 212 28.07 -2.75 11.78
C LEU A 212 29.16 -3.53 11.04
N ASP A 213 29.50 -4.71 11.56
CA ASP A 213 30.38 -5.65 10.85
C ASP A 213 29.64 -6.36 9.71
N GLN A 214 28.30 -6.47 9.84
CA GLN A 214 27.41 -6.95 8.79
C GLN A 214 25.94 -6.58 9.09
N VAL A 215 25.10 -6.58 8.06
CA VAL A 215 23.64 -6.57 8.17
C VAL A 215 23.07 -7.82 7.51
N GLN A 216 22.23 -8.54 8.25
CA GLN A 216 21.52 -9.72 7.78
C GLN A 216 20.09 -9.36 7.37
N LEU A 217 19.77 -9.62 6.11
CA LEU A 217 18.42 -9.59 5.57
C LEU A 217 17.71 -10.87 5.96
N LEU A 218 16.53 -10.78 6.57
CA LEU A 218 15.74 -11.92 7.03
C LEU A 218 14.42 -11.97 6.26
N PRO A 219 14.34 -12.77 5.18
CA PRO A 219 13.08 -12.97 4.46
C PRO A 219 12.08 -13.75 5.32
N ALA A 220 10.91 -13.17 5.58
CA ALA A 220 9.88 -13.83 6.37
C ALA A 220 9.36 -15.10 5.68
N ALA A 221 9.09 -16.17 6.42
CA ALA A 221 8.50 -17.39 5.87
C ALA A 221 7.01 -17.20 5.55
N GLN A 222 6.20 -16.99 6.59
CA GLN A 222 4.77 -16.70 6.51
C GLN A 222 4.47 -15.49 7.41
N PRO A 223 4.52 -14.26 6.88
CA PRO A 223 4.15 -13.09 7.66
C PRO A 223 2.66 -13.17 8.02
N TRP A 224 2.36 -13.39 9.31
CA TRP A 224 0.99 -13.57 9.83
C TRP A 224 0.08 -12.35 9.64
N GLN A 225 0.66 -11.20 9.29
CA GLN A 225 -0.02 -9.91 9.08
C GLN A 225 -0.39 -9.66 7.61
N ARG A 226 -0.12 -10.61 6.70
CA ARG A 226 -0.34 -10.44 5.26
C ARG A 226 -1.09 -11.64 4.69
N ASP A 227 -1.86 -11.37 3.63
CA ASP A 227 -2.38 -12.40 2.74
C ASP A 227 -1.24 -13.17 2.05
N ALA A 228 -1.57 -14.22 1.30
CA ALA A 228 -0.59 -15.04 0.58
C ALA A 228 0.35 -14.16 -0.26
N LEU A 229 1.66 -14.31 -0.04
CA LEU A 229 2.69 -13.57 -0.77
C LEU A 229 2.74 -14.00 -2.24
N GLY A 230 3.09 -13.08 -3.14
CA GLY A 230 3.14 -13.32 -4.57
C GLY A 230 4.29 -14.23 -4.99
N ALA A 231 5.50 -13.98 -4.48
CA ALA A 231 6.67 -14.81 -4.75
C ALA A 231 6.85 -15.92 -3.70
N SER A 232 7.34 -17.08 -4.15
CA SER A 232 7.61 -18.22 -3.26
C SER A 232 8.68 -17.87 -2.21
N THR A 233 8.74 -18.62 -1.11
CA THR A 233 9.83 -18.48 -0.12
C THR A 233 11.21 -18.63 -0.76
N GLN A 234 11.35 -19.56 -1.71
CA GLN A 234 12.61 -19.78 -2.43
C GLN A 234 12.97 -18.60 -3.34
N ASP A 235 12.01 -18.06 -4.09
CA ASP A 235 12.26 -16.90 -4.95
C ASP A 235 12.62 -15.66 -4.14
N ARG A 236 11.95 -15.43 -3.01
CA ARG A 236 12.24 -14.30 -2.11
C ARG A 236 13.62 -14.42 -1.48
N LEU A 237 14.04 -15.64 -1.12
CA LEU A 237 15.39 -15.91 -0.66
C LEU A 237 16.43 -15.62 -1.76
N ALA A 238 16.23 -16.18 -2.96
CA ALA A 238 17.14 -15.98 -4.09
C ALA A 238 17.24 -14.50 -4.50
N MET A 239 16.12 -13.78 -4.55
CA MET A 239 16.10 -12.34 -4.83
C MET A 239 16.87 -11.55 -3.76
N ALA A 240 16.71 -11.89 -2.48
CA ALA A 240 17.46 -11.26 -1.39
C ALA A 240 18.97 -11.55 -1.50
N GLU A 241 19.36 -12.77 -1.88
CA GLU A 241 20.77 -13.15 -2.06
C GLU A 241 21.42 -12.37 -3.20
N LEU A 242 20.75 -12.30 -4.35
CA LEU A 242 21.20 -11.51 -5.50
C LEU A 242 21.32 -10.02 -5.16
N ALA A 243 20.40 -9.49 -4.36
CA ALA A 243 20.46 -8.11 -3.89
C ALA A 243 21.66 -7.88 -2.95
N ALA A 244 21.89 -8.79 -1.99
CA ALA A 244 22.99 -8.69 -1.03
C ALA A 244 24.38 -8.85 -1.68
N GLN A 245 24.52 -9.72 -2.69
CA GLN A 245 25.80 -9.97 -3.38
C GLN A 245 26.48 -8.71 -3.93
N ARG A 246 25.69 -7.68 -4.27
CA ARG A 246 26.19 -6.41 -4.83
C ARG A 246 26.74 -5.45 -3.78
N HIS A 247 26.60 -5.76 -2.49
CA HIS A 247 26.90 -4.83 -1.39
C HIS A 247 27.76 -5.51 -0.31
N PRO A 248 29.06 -5.19 -0.23
CA PRO A 248 29.92 -5.65 0.86
C PRO A 248 29.33 -5.25 2.22
N GLY A 249 29.17 -6.21 3.13
CA GLY A 249 28.56 -5.99 4.44
C GLY A 249 27.11 -6.45 4.57
N LEU A 250 26.43 -6.78 3.46
CA LEU A 250 25.11 -7.42 3.50
C LEU A 250 25.21 -8.94 3.36
N GLN A 251 24.41 -9.66 4.13
CA GLN A 251 24.22 -11.09 4.02
C GLN A 251 22.74 -11.44 4.13
N VAL A 252 22.34 -12.59 3.61
CA VAL A 252 20.98 -13.11 3.80
C VAL A 252 21.00 -14.20 4.86
N ASN A 253 20.04 -14.14 5.77
CA ASN A 253 19.84 -15.15 6.80
C ASN A 253 18.50 -15.86 6.57
N PRO A 254 18.51 -17.13 6.13
CA PRO A 254 17.30 -17.87 5.80
C PRO A 254 16.58 -18.46 7.02
N VAL A 255 17.04 -18.19 8.26
CA VAL A 255 16.56 -18.86 9.49
C VAL A 255 15.04 -18.84 9.66
N GLU A 256 14.34 -17.79 9.21
CA GLU A 256 12.89 -17.71 9.29
C GLU A 256 12.22 -18.68 8.31
N ILE A 257 12.73 -18.79 7.08
CA ILE A 257 12.29 -19.73 6.05
C ILE A 257 12.58 -21.17 6.48
N GLU A 258 13.78 -21.43 7.00
CA GLU A 258 14.19 -22.76 7.46
C GLU A 258 13.35 -23.26 8.64
N ARG A 259 12.98 -22.35 9.55
CA ARG A 259 12.08 -22.65 10.67
C ARG A 259 10.68 -23.03 10.21
N GLY A 260 10.16 -22.34 9.18
CA GLY A 260 8.82 -22.52 8.67
C GLY A 260 7.71 -22.02 9.62
N GLY A 261 6.47 -22.00 9.13
CA GLY A 261 5.31 -21.50 9.88
C GLY A 261 5.26 -19.96 10.01
N PRO A 262 4.33 -19.44 10.84
CA PRO A 262 4.17 -18.00 11.06
C PRO A 262 5.45 -17.34 11.56
N THR A 263 5.82 -16.22 10.95
CA THR A 263 7.08 -15.52 11.24
C THR A 263 6.92 -14.47 12.33
N TYR A 264 7.70 -14.61 13.40
CA TYR A 264 7.79 -13.63 14.49
C TYR A 264 9.25 -13.25 14.76
N THR A 265 9.54 -11.95 14.79
CA THR A 265 10.88 -11.41 15.04
C THR A 265 11.49 -11.92 16.35
N ILE A 266 10.66 -12.11 17.39
CA ILE A 266 11.12 -12.62 18.67
C ILE A 266 11.65 -14.06 18.59
N ASP A 267 11.06 -14.92 17.76
CA ASP A 267 11.54 -16.30 17.63
C ASP A 267 12.89 -16.34 16.91
N THR A 268 13.13 -15.38 16.00
CA THR A 268 14.42 -15.15 15.33
C THR A 268 15.47 -14.69 16.33
N VAL A 269 15.14 -13.71 17.17
CA VAL A 269 16.01 -13.21 18.23
C VAL A 269 16.32 -14.31 19.27
N ARG A 270 15.35 -15.15 19.62
CA ARG A 270 15.48 -16.27 20.59
C ARG A 270 16.15 -17.53 20.08
N SER A 271 16.21 -17.72 18.76
CA SER A 271 17.02 -18.80 18.17
C SER A 271 18.54 -18.54 18.32
N LEU A 272 18.91 -17.34 18.76
CA LEU A 272 20.17 -17.02 19.42
C LEU A 272 19.95 -17.22 20.94
N PRO A 273 20.89 -17.82 21.68
CA PRO A 273 20.59 -18.75 22.78
C PRO A 273 19.82 -18.15 23.98
N ALA A 274 18.47 -18.26 24.00
CA ALA A 274 17.57 -18.46 25.15
C ALA A 274 16.09 -18.24 24.71
N GLY A 275 15.11 -19.02 25.22
CA GLY A 275 13.74 -19.11 24.66
C GLY A 275 12.56 -18.56 25.51
N SER A 276 11.39 -18.38 24.84
CA SER A 276 9.94 -18.51 25.27
C SER A 276 8.95 -17.33 24.97
N ARG A 277 7.97 -17.50 24.03
CA ARG A 277 6.61 -16.87 23.79
C ARG A 277 6.33 -15.36 23.49
N TRP A 278 5.22 -15.10 22.76
CA TRP A 278 4.93 -13.98 21.83
C TRP A 278 4.46 -12.60 22.39
N ASN A 279 4.39 -12.35 23.71
CA ASN A 279 3.80 -11.10 24.25
C ASN A 279 4.78 -10.01 24.74
N ASP A 280 6.09 -10.24 24.67
CA ASP A 280 7.07 -9.34 25.30
C ASP A 280 7.98 -8.68 24.25
N TRP A 281 7.50 -7.64 23.57
CA TRP A 281 8.39 -6.81 22.74
C TRP A 281 9.48 -6.13 23.60
N GLN A 282 9.22 -5.96 24.89
CA GLN A 282 10.21 -5.54 25.89
C GLN A 282 11.36 -6.55 25.99
N GLU A 283 11.08 -7.85 25.88
CA GLU A 283 12.11 -8.89 25.88
C GLU A 283 12.98 -8.79 24.62
N ILE A 284 12.42 -8.44 23.45
CA ILE A 284 13.24 -8.17 22.24
C ILE A 284 14.30 -7.12 22.56
N LEU A 285 13.93 -6.06 23.29
CA LEU A 285 14.84 -4.99 23.67
C LEU A 285 15.92 -5.41 24.66
N GLU A 286 15.74 -6.51 25.39
CA GLU A 286 16.78 -7.07 26.27
C GLU A 286 17.88 -7.73 25.46
N TYR A 287 17.55 -8.23 24.27
CA TYR A 287 18.50 -8.85 23.37
C TYR A 287 19.02 -7.88 22.33
N VAL A 288 18.24 -6.87 21.94
CA VAL A 288 18.56 -5.99 20.80
C VAL A 288 18.49 -4.48 21.08
N GLU A 289 19.31 -3.67 20.43
CA GLU A 289 19.10 -2.23 20.28
C GLU A 289 18.31 -1.99 19.00
N LEU A 290 17.49 -0.94 18.97
CA LEU A 290 16.65 -0.64 17.82
C LEU A 290 17.28 0.45 16.96
N ALA A 291 17.16 0.30 15.65
CA ALA A 291 17.44 1.36 14.70
C ALA A 291 16.19 1.66 13.86
N VAL A 292 15.95 2.94 13.61
CA VAL A 292 14.77 3.40 12.86
C VAL A 292 15.19 4.36 11.76
N ALA A 293 14.60 4.20 10.59
CA ALA A 293 14.70 5.14 9.49
C ALA A 293 13.36 5.88 9.33
N GLN A 294 13.41 7.18 9.09
CA GLN A 294 12.21 7.98 8.92
C GLN A 294 11.70 7.93 7.48
N ARG A 295 10.38 7.81 7.34
CA ARG A 295 9.65 8.05 6.09
C ARG A 295 9.29 9.54 6.03
N PRO A 296 9.40 10.22 4.88
CA PRO A 296 9.07 11.63 4.80
C PRO A 296 7.57 11.81 5.08
N GLY A 297 7.24 12.82 5.88
CA GLY A 297 5.87 13.08 6.33
C GLY A 297 5.41 12.25 7.54
N SER A 298 6.24 11.34 8.08
CA SER A 298 5.94 10.65 9.35
C SER A 298 6.55 11.42 10.55
N PRO A 299 5.85 11.53 11.69
CA PRO A 299 6.38 12.21 12.87
C PRO A 299 7.59 11.48 13.45
N VAL A 300 8.52 12.27 14.00
CA VAL A 300 9.83 11.86 14.52
C VAL A 300 9.75 11.20 15.92
N GLU A 301 8.59 11.22 16.56
CA GLU A 301 8.50 10.93 17.99
C GLU A 301 8.52 9.43 18.30
N THR A 302 9.46 9.04 19.16
CA THR A 302 9.53 7.67 19.70
C THR A 302 8.36 7.44 20.65
N PRO A 303 7.58 6.36 20.50
CA PRO A 303 6.47 6.08 21.41
C PRO A 303 6.93 6.02 22.87
N GLU A 304 6.19 6.66 23.77
CA GLU A 304 6.56 6.80 25.19
C GLU A 304 6.86 5.46 25.88
N ALA A 305 6.08 4.41 25.58
CA ALA A 305 6.31 3.06 26.12
C ALA A 305 7.68 2.51 25.68
N LEU A 306 8.06 2.69 24.42
CA LEU A 306 9.36 2.29 23.89
C LEU A 306 10.47 3.12 24.55
N GLN A 307 10.27 4.42 24.72
CA GLN A 307 11.24 5.30 25.39
C GLN A 307 11.45 4.91 26.86
N GLN A 308 10.39 4.54 27.58
CA GLN A 308 10.45 4.07 28.98
C GLN A 308 11.23 2.76 29.09
N GLU A 309 10.97 1.79 28.21
CA GLU A 309 11.68 0.51 28.20
C GLU A 309 13.15 0.64 27.77
N LEU A 310 13.44 1.45 26.75
CA LEU A 310 14.82 1.77 26.39
C LEU A 310 15.56 2.45 27.55
N SER A 311 14.90 3.34 28.28
CA SER A 311 15.47 3.98 29.47
C SER A 311 15.71 2.98 30.60
N ARG A 312 14.75 2.07 30.86
CA ARG A 312 14.88 0.97 31.84
C ARG A 312 16.08 0.10 31.53
N LEU A 313 16.29 -0.24 30.25
CA LEU A 313 17.36 -1.09 29.77
C LEU A 313 18.67 -0.34 29.48
N GLN A 314 18.70 0.99 29.68
CA GLN A 314 19.82 1.86 29.35
C GLN A 314 20.28 1.73 27.89
N ARG A 315 19.32 1.56 26.97
CA ARG A 315 19.54 1.42 25.52
C ARG A 315 19.14 2.69 24.79
N ARG A 316 19.76 2.89 23.63
CA ARG A 316 19.44 3.99 22.73
C ARG A 316 18.67 3.48 21.51
N LEU A 317 17.71 4.29 21.08
CA LEU A 317 17.16 4.18 19.74
C LEU A 317 18.12 4.87 18.78
N HIS A 318 18.59 4.15 17.77
CA HIS A 318 19.43 4.74 16.74
C HIS A 318 18.56 5.27 15.61
N GLN A 319 18.85 6.47 15.16
CA GLN A 319 18.22 7.03 13.98
C GLN A 319 19.16 6.79 12.79
N ILE A 320 18.60 6.26 11.71
CA ILE A 320 19.28 6.09 10.43
C ILE A 320 18.77 7.22 9.53
N ASP A 321 19.69 8.05 9.08
CA ASP A 321 19.42 9.06 8.06
C ASP A 321 19.20 8.33 6.74
N PHE A 322 17.94 8.22 6.33
CA PHE A 322 17.52 7.49 5.14
C PHE A 322 16.77 8.43 4.20
N LEU A 323 17.30 8.55 2.98
CA LEU A 323 16.60 9.31 1.95
C LEU A 323 15.40 8.51 1.44
N PRO A 324 14.20 9.10 1.45
CA PRO A 324 13.01 8.43 0.97
C PRO A 324 13.15 8.03 -0.50
N MET A 325 12.71 6.82 -0.84
CA MET A 325 12.71 6.34 -2.23
C MET A 325 11.28 6.04 -2.66
N ASP A 326 10.89 6.60 -3.80
CA ASP A 326 9.59 6.34 -4.43
C ASP A 326 9.61 4.99 -5.18
N ILE A 327 9.62 3.91 -4.40
CA ILE A 327 9.56 2.54 -4.88
C ILE A 327 8.95 1.64 -3.81
N SER A 328 7.92 0.89 -4.17
CA SER A 328 7.31 -0.12 -3.31
C SER A 328 7.32 -1.51 -3.95
N ALA A 329 7.33 -2.55 -3.12
CA ALA A 329 7.21 -3.93 -3.57
C ALA A 329 5.89 -4.14 -4.35
N THR A 330 4.80 -3.48 -3.95
CA THR A 330 3.51 -3.52 -4.64
C THR A 330 3.61 -2.96 -6.05
N GLN A 331 4.16 -1.76 -6.21
CA GLN A 331 4.39 -1.16 -7.52
C GLN A 331 5.29 -2.03 -8.41
N ILE A 332 6.27 -2.74 -7.83
CA ILE A 332 7.09 -3.68 -8.59
C ILE A 332 6.28 -4.90 -9.03
N ARG A 333 5.46 -5.49 -8.16
CA ARG A 333 4.59 -6.62 -8.54
C ARG A 333 3.61 -6.23 -9.63
N GLU A 334 2.97 -5.07 -9.50
CA GLU A 334 2.08 -4.52 -10.54
C GLU A 334 2.81 -4.31 -11.86
N ARG A 335 4.01 -3.72 -11.84
CA ARG A 335 4.83 -3.54 -13.05
C ARG A 335 5.24 -4.87 -13.68
N VAL A 336 5.68 -5.83 -12.88
CA VAL A 336 6.08 -7.16 -13.37
C VAL A 336 4.87 -7.91 -13.92
N GLN A 337 3.72 -7.86 -13.25
CA GLN A 337 2.49 -8.46 -13.73
C GLN A 337 2.06 -7.84 -15.07
N ARG A 338 2.08 -6.51 -15.17
CA ARG A 338 1.81 -5.77 -16.41
C ARG A 338 2.77 -6.15 -17.53
N GLU A 339 4.08 -6.18 -17.26
CA GLU A 339 5.10 -6.56 -18.24
C GLU A 339 4.98 -8.03 -18.65
N THR A 340 4.62 -8.92 -17.72
CA THR A 340 4.40 -10.34 -17.98
C THR A 340 3.18 -10.56 -18.86
N LEU A 341 2.06 -9.89 -18.55
CA LEU A 341 0.85 -9.96 -19.37
C LEU A 341 1.09 -9.35 -20.76
N GLN A 342 1.80 -8.22 -20.84
CA GLN A 342 2.18 -7.60 -22.10
C GLN A 342 3.04 -8.54 -22.95
N ARG A 343 4.06 -9.19 -22.35
CA ARG A 343 4.90 -10.16 -23.06
C ARG A 343 4.10 -11.38 -23.51
N LEU A 344 3.22 -11.91 -22.65
CA LEU A 344 2.32 -13.02 -23.01
C LEU A 344 1.47 -12.68 -24.24
N VAL A 345 0.88 -11.48 -24.28
CA VAL A 345 0.09 -11.01 -25.41
C VAL A 345 0.95 -10.89 -26.67
N ILE A 346 2.12 -10.26 -26.58
CA ILE A 346 3.05 -10.14 -27.70
C ILE A 346 3.45 -11.51 -28.24
N ASP A 347 3.87 -12.44 -27.38
CA ASP A 347 4.28 -13.78 -27.79
C ASP A 347 3.13 -14.55 -28.47
N ALA A 348 1.90 -14.40 -27.96
CA ALA A 348 0.70 -14.98 -28.58
C ALA A 348 0.43 -14.43 -29.98
N LEU A 349 0.63 -13.12 -30.17
CA LEU A 349 0.49 -12.48 -31.47
C LEU A 349 1.62 -12.91 -32.43
N GLU A 350 2.86 -13.00 -31.94
CA GLU A 350 4.03 -13.38 -32.72
C GLU A 350 4.00 -14.84 -33.18
N ASP A 351 3.45 -15.75 -32.37
CA ASP A 351 3.24 -17.16 -32.73
C ASP A 351 2.38 -17.33 -33.99
N VAL A 352 1.41 -16.41 -34.20
CA VAL A 352 0.53 -16.37 -35.37
C VAL A 352 1.05 -15.38 -36.43
N LYS A 353 2.27 -14.87 -36.24
CA LYS A 353 2.98 -13.98 -37.16
C LYS A 353 2.23 -12.67 -37.41
N ALA A 354 1.70 -12.05 -36.34
CA ALA A 354 1.18 -10.69 -36.44
C ALA A 354 2.23 -9.72 -36.99
N GLN A 355 1.74 -8.67 -37.62
CA GLN A 355 2.54 -7.58 -38.17
C GLN A 355 2.14 -6.24 -37.53
N ASP A 356 3.00 -5.24 -37.64
CA ASP A 356 2.84 -3.90 -37.08
C ASP A 356 2.35 -3.88 -35.60
N ILE A 357 2.92 -4.73 -34.74
CA ILE A 357 2.55 -4.74 -33.32
C ILE A 357 2.98 -3.43 -32.68
N LYS A 358 2.01 -2.67 -32.17
CA LYS A 358 2.24 -1.45 -31.39
C LYS A 358 1.62 -1.60 -30.01
N VAL A 359 2.35 -1.13 -29.00
CA VAL A 359 1.90 -1.15 -27.61
C VAL A 359 1.86 0.29 -27.10
N PHE A 360 0.75 0.71 -26.54
CA PHE A 360 0.54 2.06 -26.02
C PHE A 360 0.36 2.02 -24.51
N SER A 361 0.85 3.05 -23.81
CA SER A 361 0.65 3.21 -22.36
C SER A 361 -0.53 4.15 -22.13
N THR A 362 -1.59 3.63 -21.52
CA THR A 362 -2.82 4.40 -21.28
C THR A 362 -2.95 4.88 -19.84
N THR A 363 -1.96 4.58 -19.00
CA THR A 363 -1.89 4.97 -17.57
C THR A 363 -2.04 6.46 -17.29
N HIS A 364 -1.82 7.34 -18.29
CA HIS A 364 -2.00 8.79 -18.16
C HIS A 364 -3.31 9.30 -18.76
N MET A 365 -4.08 8.42 -19.41
CA MET A 365 -5.29 8.76 -20.17
C MET A 365 -6.55 8.18 -19.52
N THR A 366 -6.47 6.96 -18.99
CA THR A 366 -7.60 6.25 -18.39
C THR A 366 -7.12 5.28 -17.31
N GLY A 367 -7.96 5.01 -16.32
CA GLY A 367 -7.74 4.00 -15.29
C GLY A 367 -8.40 2.64 -15.60
N LEU A 368 -9.01 2.47 -16.77
CA LEU A 368 -9.72 1.24 -17.15
C LEU A 368 -8.76 0.10 -17.54
N PHE A 369 -7.68 0.44 -18.24
CA PHE A 369 -6.64 -0.48 -18.69
C PHE A 369 -5.30 0.26 -18.77
N ASP A 370 -4.20 -0.47 -18.58
CA ASP A 370 -2.84 0.07 -18.54
C ASP A 370 -2.14 0.07 -19.90
N ARG A 371 -2.56 -0.83 -20.79
CA ARG A 371 -1.98 -1.03 -22.12
C ARG A 371 -3.06 -1.23 -23.18
N VAL A 372 -2.79 -0.67 -24.35
CA VAL A 372 -3.49 -1.03 -25.58
C VAL A 372 -2.46 -1.65 -26.53
N VAL A 373 -2.74 -2.85 -27.02
CA VAL A 373 -1.93 -3.53 -28.04
C VAL A 373 -2.71 -3.54 -29.33
N ILE A 374 -2.11 -3.05 -30.41
CA ILE A 374 -2.70 -3.07 -31.75
C ILE A 374 -1.79 -3.90 -32.65
N ALA A 375 -2.37 -4.92 -33.29
CA ALA A 375 -1.65 -5.84 -34.17
C ALA A 375 -2.43 -6.09 -35.46
N SER A 376 -1.70 -6.34 -36.54
CA SER A 376 -2.29 -6.55 -37.85
C SER A 376 -2.22 -8.01 -38.31
N GLY A 377 -3.36 -8.52 -38.79
CA GLY A 377 -3.49 -9.79 -39.51
C GLY A 377 -3.81 -9.54 -40.98
N THR A 378 -3.15 -10.23 -41.90
CA THR A 378 -3.27 -9.99 -43.36
C THR A 378 -4.51 -10.63 -43.98
N SER A 379 -5.39 -11.24 -43.20
CA SER A 379 -6.66 -11.81 -43.65
C SER A 379 -7.62 -12.00 -42.48
N ASN A 380 -8.93 -12.06 -42.76
CA ASN A 380 -9.95 -12.33 -41.74
C ASN A 380 -9.69 -13.61 -40.94
N ARG A 381 -9.09 -14.63 -41.57
CA ARG A 381 -8.72 -15.87 -40.87
C ARG A 381 -7.56 -15.64 -39.90
N GLN A 382 -6.53 -14.90 -40.31
CA GLN A 382 -5.38 -14.63 -39.45
C GLN A 382 -5.74 -13.71 -38.29
N THR A 383 -6.56 -12.68 -38.53
CA THR A 383 -7.03 -11.77 -37.46
C THR A 383 -7.78 -12.52 -36.37
N ARG A 384 -8.70 -13.43 -36.73
CA ARG A 384 -9.35 -14.33 -35.76
C ARG A 384 -8.34 -15.23 -35.04
N ALA A 385 -7.39 -15.81 -35.78
CA ALA A 385 -6.39 -16.69 -35.19
C ALA A 385 -5.46 -15.96 -34.20
N LEU A 386 -5.14 -14.68 -34.45
CA LEU A 386 -4.38 -13.84 -33.54
C LEU A 386 -5.14 -13.66 -32.22
N ALA A 387 -6.38 -13.18 -32.32
CA ALA A 387 -7.29 -13.00 -31.20
C ALA A 387 -7.49 -14.29 -30.39
N GLN A 388 -7.78 -15.40 -31.08
CA GLN A 388 -7.99 -16.70 -30.45
C GLN A 388 -6.73 -17.23 -29.75
N ASN A 389 -5.53 -17.04 -30.32
CA ASN A 389 -4.31 -17.48 -29.66
C ASN A 389 -4.00 -16.65 -28.40
N VAL A 390 -4.28 -15.33 -28.42
CA VAL A 390 -4.21 -14.48 -27.22
C VAL A 390 -5.20 -14.98 -26.17
N PHE A 391 -6.45 -15.26 -26.55
CA PHE A 391 -7.48 -15.82 -25.67
C PHE A 391 -7.03 -17.13 -25.00
N ASP A 392 -6.53 -18.08 -25.81
CA ASP A 392 -6.11 -19.39 -25.35
C ASP A 392 -4.92 -19.28 -24.39
N LYS A 393 -3.91 -18.46 -24.73
CA LYS A 393 -2.75 -18.22 -23.86
C LYS A 393 -3.12 -17.50 -22.57
N ALA A 394 -4.04 -16.53 -22.62
CA ALA A 394 -4.54 -15.84 -21.44
C ALA A 394 -5.19 -16.85 -20.47
N ARG A 395 -6.11 -17.70 -20.96
CA ARG A 395 -6.75 -18.73 -20.12
C ARG A 395 -5.77 -19.77 -19.58
N GLN A 396 -4.81 -20.23 -20.38
CA GLN A 396 -3.75 -21.15 -19.93
C GLN A 396 -2.94 -20.57 -18.77
N ASN A 397 -2.75 -19.25 -18.75
CA ASN A 397 -2.04 -18.53 -17.69
C ASN A 397 -2.98 -17.96 -16.61
N LYS A 398 -4.25 -18.39 -16.57
CA LYS A 398 -5.27 -17.97 -15.60
C LYS A 398 -5.57 -16.46 -15.60
N VAL A 399 -5.38 -15.81 -16.72
CA VAL A 399 -5.79 -14.43 -16.95
C VAL A 399 -7.27 -14.44 -17.34
N GLU A 400 -8.07 -13.62 -16.67
CA GLU A 400 -9.49 -13.46 -16.99
C GLU A 400 -9.65 -12.67 -18.29
N VAL A 401 -10.55 -13.13 -19.15
CA VAL A 401 -10.92 -12.43 -20.38
C VAL A 401 -12.30 -11.82 -20.15
N LEU A 402 -12.36 -10.49 -20.07
CA LEU A 402 -13.59 -9.74 -19.78
C LEU A 402 -14.49 -9.65 -21.01
N ALA A 403 -13.90 -9.46 -22.19
CA ALA A 403 -14.63 -9.37 -23.45
C ALA A 403 -13.84 -9.97 -24.62
N HIS A 404 -14.56 -10.52 -25.60
CA HIS A 404 -14.03 -11.01 -26.87
C HIS A 404 -15.07 -10.73 -27.97
N GLU A 405 -14.80 -9.75 -28.83
CA GLU A 405 -15.77 -9.19 -29.77
C GLU A 405 -15.24 -9.14 -31.21
N GLY A 406 -16.14 -9.20 -32.20
CA GLY A 406 -15.80 -9.07 -33.64
C GLY A 406 -15.26 -10.34 -34.31
N GLU A 407 -15.28 -11.47 -33.61
CA GLU A 407 -14.81 -12.76 -34.14
C GLU A 407 -15.63 -13.25 -35.34
N ASP A 408 -16.90 -12.89 -35.42
CA ASP A 408 -17.81 -13.23 -36.52
C ASP A 408 -17.35 -12.66 -37.87
N THR A 409 -16.90 -11.40 -37.93
CA THR A 409 -16.40 -10.76 -39.16
C THR A 409 -14.92 -11.09 -39.40
N GLY A 410 -14.11 -11.07 -38.34
CA GLY A 410 -12.66 -11.25 -38.41
C GLY A 410 -11.90 -10.08 -39.04
N GLU A 411 -12.57 -8.96 -39.35
CA GLU A 411 -11.92 -7.77 -39.91
C GLU A 411 -11.26 -6.94 -38.81
N TRP A 412 -11.91 -6.89 -37.65
CA TRP A 412 -11.43 -6.33 -36.40
C TRP A 412 -11.97 -7.18 -35.26
N VAL A 413 -11.06 -7.77 -34.50
CA VAL A 413 -11.37 -8.54 -33.30
C VAL A 413 -10.74 -7.84 -32.10
N LEU A 414 -11.52 -7.67 -31.04
CA LEU A 414 -11.12 -7.02 -29.79
C LEU A 414 -11.13 -8.02 -28.64
N LEU A 415 -10.08 -8.00 -27.81
CA LEU A 415 -10.03 -8.71 -26.55
C LEU A 415 -9.76 -7.75 -25.41
N ASP A 416 -10.52 -7.89 -24.33
CA ASP A 416 -10.30 -7.20 -23.06
C ASP A 416 -9.80 -8.21 -22.01
N LEU A 417 -8.57 -7.99 -21.52
CA LEU A 417 -7.91 -8.80 -20.49
C LEU A 417 -7.82 -8.04 -19.15
N GLY A 418 -8.65 -7.00 -18.95
CA GLY A 418 -8.58 -6.08 -17.82
C GLY A 418 -7.48 -5.04 -18.02
N ASP A 419 -6.25 -5.34 -17.58
CA ASP A 419 -5.15 -4.38 -17.65
C ASP A 419 -4.64 -4.12 -19.08
N ILE A 420 -4.95 -5.02 -20.03
CA ILE A 420 -4.54 -4.91 -21.44
C ILE A 420 -5.73 -5.14 -22.36
N VAL A 421 -5.95 -4.19 -23.29
CA VAL A 421 -6.88 -4.36 -24.41
C VAL A 421 -6.09 -4.65 -25.69
N VAL A 422 -6.53 -5.64 -26.46
CA VAL A 422 -5.86 -6.11 -27.67
C VAL A 422 -6.78 -5.92 -28.88
N HIS A 423 -6.32 -5.14 -29.85
CA HIS A 423 -6.98 -4.94 -31.14
C HIS A 423 -6.23 -5.74 -32.21
N CYS A 424 -6.86 -6.78 -32.75
CA CYS A 424 -6.40 -7.49 -33.93
C CYS A 424 -7.18 -6.96 -35.14
N MET A 425 -6.51 -6.32 -36.10
CA MET A 425 -7.20 -5.64 -37.20
C MET A 425 -6.59 -5.98 -38.56
N GLN A 426 -7.40 -5.98 -39.61
CA GLN A 426 -6.86 -5.92 -40.96
C GLN A 426 -6.15 -4.57 -41.21
N PRO A 427 -5.09 -4.53 -42.04
CA PRO A 427 -4.34 -3.30 -42.32
C PRO A 427 -5.22 -2.15 -42.84
N ALA A 428 -6.19 -2.44 -43.70
CA ALA A 428 -7.11 -1.44 -44.25
C ALA A 428 -8.03 -0.83 -43.19
N ILE A 429 -8.59 -1.69 -42.32
CA ILE A 429 -9.48 -1.29 -41.22
C ILE A 429 -8.70 -0.48 -40.18
N ARG A 430 -7.49 -0.92 -39.83
CA ARG A 430 -6.58 -0.19 -38.93
C ARG A 430 -6.22 1.19 -39.48
N GLN A 431 -5.91 1.29 -40.77
CA GLN A 431 -5.60 2.58 -41.39
C GLN A 431 -6.83 3.51 -41.41
N TYR A 432 -8.03 2.97 -41.66
CA TYR A 432 -9.26 3.75 -41.69
C TYR A 432 -9.62 4.34 -40.33
N TYR A 433 -9.59 3.51 -39.26
CA TYR A 433 -9.94 3.96 -37.92
C TYR A 433 -8.81 4.68 -37.18
N ASN A 434 -7.55 4.39 -37.53
CA ASN A 434 -6.34 5.04 -37.01
C ASN A 434 -6.33 5.19 -35.48
N LEU A 435 -6.61 4.09 -34.76
CA LEU A 435 -6.75 4.09 -33.31
C LEU A 435 -5.47 4.54 -32.59
N GLU A 436 -4.31 4.42 -33.24
CA GLU A 436 -3.05 4.92 -32.72
C GLU A 436 -3.08 6.40 -32.31
N GLU A 437 -3.80 7.27 -33.04
CA GLU A 437 -3.92 8.69 -32.68
C GLU A 437 -4.67 8.89 -31.35
N LEU A 438 -5.59 7.99 -31.02
CA LEU A 438 -6.36 8.04 -29.78
C LEU A 438 -5.54 7.64 -28.56
N TRP A 439 -4.52 6.79 -28.72
CA TRP A 439 -3.78 6.19 -27.59
C TRP A 439 -2.36 6.76 -27.37
N GLY A 440 -2.06 7.86 -28.05
CA GLY A 440 -0.84 8.66 -27.87
C GLY A 440 0.17 8.51 -29.01
N GLU A 441 0.92 9.59 -29.27
CA GLU A 441 1.80 9.68 -30.44
C GLU A 441 2.97 8.68 -30.44
N ARG A 442 3.36 8.12 -29.28
CA ARG A 442 4.56 7.30 -29.14
C ARG A 442 4.30 5.95 -28.45
N PRO A 443 4.46 4.82 -29.16
CA PRO A 443 4.38 3.49 -28.57
C PRO A 443 5.43 3.27 -27.47
N VAL A 444 5.12 2.40 -26.51
CA VAL A 444 6.06 1.85 -25.54
C VAL A 444 7.12 1.05 -26.29
N GLU A 445 8.38 1.28 -25.95
CA GLU A 445 9.48 0.53 -26.55
C GLU A 445 9.44 -0.92 -26.04
N VAL A 446 9.22 -1.85 -26.97
CA VAL A 446 9.11 -3.29 -26.70
C VAL A 446 10.00 -4.09 -27.65
N GLU A 447 10.55 -5.18 -27.14
CA GLU A 447 11.34 -6.12 -27.94
C GLU A 447 10.41 -7.01 -28.75
N LEU A 448 10.50 -6.91 -30.08
CA LEU A 448 9.65 -7.59 -31.05
C LEU A 448 10.54 -8.29 -32.09
N LEU A 449 10.06 -9.41 -32.63
CA LEU A 449 10.70 -10.03 -33.79
C LEU A 449 10.70 -9.06 -34.99
N PRO A 450 11.70 -9.13 -35.89
CA PRO A 450 11.81 -8.21 -37.02
C PRO A 450 10.56 -8.16 -37.91
N GLN A 451 9.89 -9.30 -38.09
CA GLN A 451 8.65 -9.42 -38.88
C GLN A 451 7.45 -8.72 -38.23
N SER A 452 7.39 -8.71 -36.90
CA SER A 452 6.31 -8.10 -36.13
C SER A 452 6.32 -6.57 -36.18
N ARG A 453 7.45 -5.98 -36.61
CA ARG A 453 7.63 -4.53 -36.85
C ARG A 453 7.27 -4.10 -38.26
N GLN A 454 7.03 -5.03 -39.18
CA GLN A 454 6.74 -4.71 -40.57
C GLN A 454 5.33 -4.13 -40.68
N VAL A 455 5.19 -3.02 -41.39
CA VAL A 455 3.89 -2.45 -41.72
C VAL A 455 3.37 -3.13 -42.99
N PRO A 456 2.29 -3.93 -42.93
CA PRO A 456 1.70 -4.52 -44.12
C PRO A 456 1.14 -3.42 -45.04
N PRO A 457 1.18 -3.62 -46.36
CA PRO A 457 0.46 -2.74 -47.28
C PRO A 457 -1.04 -2.81 -46.98
N ALA A 458 -1.70 -1.65 -46.90
CA ALA A 458 -3.15 -1.59 -46.82
C ALA A 458 -3.72 -2.11 -48.15
N GLY A 459 -4.41 -3.25 -48.11
CA GLY A 459 -5.21 -3.72 -49.24
C GLY A 459 -6.35 -2.73 -49.51
N PHE A 460 -6.65 -2.47 -50.79
CA PHE A 460 -7.76 -1.62 -51.17
C PHE A 460 -9.09 -2.18 -50.62
N PHE A 461 -9.93 -1.32 -50.03
CA PHE A 461 -11.33 -1.62 -49.80
C PHE A 461 -11.98 -1.94 -51.15
N ALA A 462 -12.32 -3.21 -51.40
CA ALA A 462 -13.32 -3.52 -52.40
C ALA A 462 -14.67 -3.19 -51.75
N SER A 463 -15.31 -2.11 -52.19
CA SER A 463 -16.68 -1.78 -51.83
C SER A 463 -17.60 -2.91 -52.27
N ALA A 464 -17.95 -3.80 -51.34
CA ALA A 464 -19.05 -4.72 -51.52
C ALA A 464 -20.34 -3.93 -51.22
N ASP A 465 -20.92 -3.29 -52.24
CA ASP A 465 -22.30 -2.76 -52.22
C ASP A 465 -22.79 -2.25 -53.60
N GLU A 466 -22.41 -2.91 -54.70
CA GLU A 466 -23.08 -2.76 -55.99
C GLU A 466 -23.14 -4.12 -56.68
N ASP A 467 -24.18 -4.92 -56.37
CA ASP A 467 -24.73 -5.98 -57.24
C ASP A 467 -25.94 -6.64 -56.55
N GLU A 468 -27.07 -5.93 -56.48
CA GLU A 468 -28.41 -6.53 -56.45
C GLU A 468 -29.34 -5.71 -57.37
N ASP A 469 -29.50 -6.18 -58.61
CA ASP A 469 -30.62 -5.91 -59.51
C ASP A 469 -31.26 -7.25 -59.91
#